data_AF-A0A6L3ERT8-F1
#
_entry.id   AF-A0A6L3ERT8-F1
#
_cell.length_a   1.000
_cell.length_b   1.000
_cell.length_c   1.000
_cell.angle_alpha   90.00
_cell.angle_beta   90.00
_cell.angle_gamma   90.00
#
_symmetry.space_group_name_H-M   'P 1'
#
loop_
_entity.id
_entity.type
_entity.pdbx_description
1 polymer ?
#
loop_
_entity_poly.entity_id
_entity_poly.type
_entity_poly.pdbx_seq_one_letter_code
_entity_poly.pdbx_strand_id
1 'polypeptide(L)'
;MPERIHRIAERVSKRRNLHVVQLKNKLEMIRWANKIGRAYNQTFVQNWEYAPLTEREIKFVLNNLLLVANPKMLRLFVLPTGEISLY
;
A
#
# COMPACT_ATOMS: atom_id res chain seq x y z
N MET A 1 -7.50 -22.76 -6.06
CA MET A 1 -7.91 -21.66 -6.98
C MET A 1 -7.62 -22.10 -8.41
N PRO A 2 -8.54 -21.93 -9.38
CA PRO A 2 -8.39 -22.44 -10.75
C PRO A 2 -7.29 -21.73 -11.55
N GLU A 3 -6.47 -22.50 -12.28
CA GLU A 3 -5.32 -22.02 -13.08
C GLU A 3 -5.67 -20.94 -14.12
N ARG A 4 -6.91 -20.96 -14.65
CA ARG A 4 -7.39 -19.96 -15.61
C ARG A 4 -7.46 -18.56 -14.98
N ILE A 5 -7.83 -18.46 -13.71
CA ILE A 5 -7.91 -17.19 -12.98
C ILE A 5 -6.50 -16.65 -12.74
N HIS A 6 -5.54 -17.51 -12.38
CA HIS A 6 -4.14 -17.10 -12.18
C HIS A 6 -3.53 -16.51 -13.45
N ARG A 7 -3.74 -17.15 -14.60
CA ARG A 7 -3.24 -16.67 -15.90
C ARG A 7 -3.82 -15.32 -16.32
N ILE A 8 -5.09 -15.06 -16.03
CA ILE A 8 -5.73 -13.77 -16.32
C ILE A 8 -5.16 -12.68 -15.41
N ALA A 9 -5.04 -12.96 -14.11
CA ALA A 9 -4.46 -12.02 -13.15
C ALA A 9 -3.00 -11.66 -13.52
N GLU A 10 -2.20 -12.64 -13.93
CA GLU A 10 -0.82 -12.43 -14.37
C GLU A 10 -0.73 -11.55 -15.62
N ARG A 11 -1.60 -11.78 -16.62
CA ARG A 11 -1.67 -10.95 -17.83
C ARG A 11 -2.07 -9.50 -17.54
N VAL A 12 -3.06 -9.30 -16.66
CA VAL A 12 -3.50 -7.95 -16.27
C VAL A 12 -2.40 -7.23 -15.48
N SER A 13 -1.73 -7.92 -14.57
CA SER A 13 -0.58 -7.40 -13.82
C SER A 13 0.55 -6.97 -14.77
N LYS A 14 0.93 -7.80 -15.75
CA LYS A 14 1.95 -7.46 -16.76
C LYS A 14 1.54 -6.29 -17.65
N ARG A 15 0.27 -6.20 -18.06
CA ARG A 15 -0.21 -5.09 -18.92
C ARG A 15 -0.31 -3.76 -18.19
N ARG A 16 -0.66 -3.77 -16.91
CA ARG A 16 -0.78 -2.56 -16.07
C ARG A 16 0.48 -2.23 -15.29
N ASN A 17 1.55 -3.02 -15.45
CA ASN A 17 2.81 -2.85 -14.74
C ASN A 17 2.64 -2.79 -13.20
N LEU A 18 1.66 -3.51 -12.66
CA LEU A 18 1.35 -3.54 -11.23
C LEU A 18 2.01 -4.72 -10.55
N HIS A 19 2.82 -4.45 -9.54
CA HIS A 19 3.44 -5.45 -8.67
C HIS A 19 2.69 -5.59 -7.36
N VAL A 20 2.44 -6.82 -6.93
CA VAL A 20 1.82 -7.11 -5.63
C VAL A 20 2.91 -7.48 -4.64
N VAL A 21 3.03 -6.68 -3.57
CA VAL A 21 3.93 -6.97 -2.45
C VAL A 21 3.12 -7.57 -1.32
N GLN A 22 3.48 -8.80 -0.92
CA GLN A 22 2.94 -9.45 0.26
C GLN A 22 3.87 -9.20 1.45
N LEU A 23 3.34 -8.62 2.52
CA LEU A 23 4.12 -8.29 3.72
C LEU A 23 4.24 -9.53 4.60
N LYS A 24 5.48 -9.93 4.90
CA LYS A 24 5.77 -11.16 5.66
C LYS A 24 5.80 -10.94 7.16
N ASN A 25 6.19 -9.75 7.59
CA ASN A 25 6.40 -9.43 9.01
C ASN A 25 6.19 -7.92 9.28
N LYS A 26 6.16 -7.56 10.56
CA LYS A 26 5.96 -6.16 11.00
C LYS A 26 7.10 -5.24 10.55
N LEU A 27 8.33 -5.75 10.41
CA LEU A 27 9.47 -4.96 9.95
C LEU A 27 9.29 -4.51 8.49
N GLU A 28 8.77 -5.38 7.62
CA GLU A 28 8.43 -5.01 6.25
C GLU A 28 7.32 -3.96 6.21
N MET A 29 6.31 -4.06 7.08
CA MET A 29 5.28 -3.01 7.20
C MET A 29 5.90 -1.65 7.56
N ILE A 30 6.85 -1.61 8.50
CA ILE A 30 7.57 -0.38 8.88
C ILE A 30 8.34 0.20 7.69
N ARG A 31 8.98 -0.65 6.87
CA ARG A 31 9.71 -0.17 5.68
C ARG A 31 8.79 0.48 4.64
N TRP A 32 7.54 0.02 4.55
CA TRP A 32 6.54 0.57 3.65
C TRP A 32 5.74 1.74 4.25
N ALA A 33 5.80 1.95 5.57
CA ALA A 33 5.05 2.95 6.31
C ALA A 33 5.05 4.34 5.67
N ASN A 34 6.25 4.88 5.38
CA ASN A 34 6.39 6.22 4.80
C ASN A 34 5.77 6.31 3.40
N LYS A 35 5.86 5.24 2.60
CA LYS A 35 5.25 5.20 1.26
C LYS A 35 3.72 5.13 1.35
N ILE A 36 3.19 4.39 2.34
CA ILE A 36 1.74 4.31 2.60
C ILE A 36 1.20 5.69 2.98
N GLY A 37 1.84 6.37 3.92
CA GLY A 37 1.41 7.70 4.35
C GLY A 37 1.44 8.75 3.25
N ARG A 38 2.48 8.71 2.39
CA ARG A 38 2.54 9.61 1.23
C ARG A 38 1.42 9.33 0.22
N ALA A 39 1.19 8.07 -0.12
CA ALA A 39 0.12 7.69 -1.02
C ALA A 39 -1.25 8.12 -0.46
N TYR A 40 -1.49 7.90 0.83
CA TYR A 40 -2.70 8.35 1.51
C TYR A 40 -2.89 9.87 1.41
N ASN A 41 -1.87 10.66 1.73
CA ASN A 41 -1.97 12.12 1.59
C ASN A 41 -2.24 12.53 0.15
N GLN A 42 -1.53 11.97 -0.81
CA GLN A 42 -1.68 12.29 -2.24
C GLN A 42 -3.09 12.00 -2.75
N THR A 43 -3.78 10.98 -2.24
CA THR A 43 -5.15 10.67 -2.68
C THR A 43 -6.20 11.67 -2.23
N PHE A 44 -5.96 12.42 -1.15
CA PHE A 44 -6.97 13.30 -0.57
C PHE A 44 -6.65 14.79 -0.71
N VAL A 45 -5.54 15.17 -1.39
CA VAL A 45 -5.16 16.57 -1.63
C VAL A 45 -6.26 17.37 -2.35
N GLN A 46 -7.13 16.71 -3.11
CA GLN A 46 -8.22 17.36 -3.86
C GLN A 46 -9.53 17.48 -3.07
N ASN A 47 -9.59 17.03 -1.80
CA ASN A 47 -10.80 17.13 -0.98
C ASN A 47 -10.75 18.39 -0.10
N TRP A 48 -11.73 19.28 -0.25
CA TRP A 48 -11.77 20.63 0.34
C TRP A 48 -11.63 20.67 1.87
N GLU A 49 -12.02 19.62 2.60
CA GLU A 49 -11.91 19.56 4.07
C GLU A 49 -10.73 18.71 4.58
N TYR A 50 -9.90 18.17 3.69
CA TYR A 50 -8.81 17.27 4.10
C TYR A 50 -7.54 18.04 4.45
N ALA A 51 -7.20 18.05 5.75
CA ALA A 51 -5.87 18.46 6.21
C ALA A 51 -4.89 17.29 6.02
N PRO A 52 -3.85 17.42 5.17
CA PRO A 52 -2.85 16.38 5.00
C PRO A 52 -2.15 16.09 6.33
N LEU A 53 -2.00 14.81 6.66
CA LEU A 53 -1.26 14.40 7.84
C LEU A 53 0.21 14.77 7.68
N THR A 54 0.80 15.37 8.70
CA THR A 54 2.24 15.55 8.77
C THR A 54 2.95 14.20 8.84
N GLU A 55 4.25 14.17 8.52
CA GLU A 55 5.04 12.93 8.64
C GLU A 55 5.00 12.33 10.06
N ARG A 56 4.91 13.19 11.08
CA ARG A 56 4.81 12.79 12.49
C ARG A 56 3.49 12.09 12.78
N GLU A 57 2.38 12.65 12.29
CA GLU A 57 1.04 12.07 12.46
C GLU A 57 0.91 10.75 11.68
N ILE A 58 1.44 10.68 10.46
CA ILE A 58 1.54 9.44 9.69
C ILE A 58 2.28 8.38 10.50
N LYS A 59 3.45 8.72 11.04
CA LYS A 59 4.25 7.79 11.84
C LYS A 59 3.50 7.34 13.10
N PHE A 60 2.80 8.25 13.76
CA PHE A 60 1.99 7.94 14.94
C PHE A 60 0.87 6.95 14.64
N VAL A 61 0.07 7.22 13.60
CA VAL A 61 -1.02 6.33 13.17
C VAL A 61 -0.48 4.96 12.77
N LEU A 62 0.62 4.91 12.01
CA LEU A 62 1.23 3.65 11.57
C LEU A 62 1.78 2.84 12.75
N ASN A 63 2.42 3.48 13.72
CA ASN A 63 2.89 2.81 14.94
C ASN A 63 1.74 2.15 15.71
N ASN A 64 0.60 2.84 15.84
CA ASN A 64 -0.57 2.28 16.50
C ASN A 64 -1.17 1.12 15.69
N LEU A 65 -1.27 1.27 14.37
CA LEU A 65 -1.76 0.21 13.48
C LEU A 65 -0.88 -1.04 13.55
N LEU A 66 0.45 -0.88 13.64
CA LEU A 66 1.41 -1.98 13.74
C LEU A 66 1.24 -2.84 15.01
N LEU A 67 0.60 -2.32 16.06
CA LEU A 67 0.30 -3.10 17.26
C LEU A 67 -0.70 -4.22 16.94
N VAL A 68 -1.75 -3.88 16.19
CA VAL A 68 -2.90 -4.75 15.93
C VAL A 68 -2.86 -5.40 14.54
N ALA A 69 -2.08 -4.87 13.60
CA ALA A 69 -2.09 -5.34 12.23
C ALA A 69 -1.40 -6.70 12.05
N ASN A 70 -2.02 -7.54 11.22
CA ASN A 70 -1.44 -8.78 10.74
C ASN A 70 -0.83 -8.57 9.34
N PRO A 71 0.51 -8.62 9.18
CA PRO A 71 1.18 -8.40 7.90
C PRO A 71 0.65 -9.30 6.77
N LYS A 72 0.27 -10.55 7.10
CA LYS A 72 -0.18 -11.53 6.11
C LYS A 72 -1.55 -11.20 5.50
N MET A 73 -2.31 -10.31 6.15
CA MET A 73 -3.60 -9.84 5.64
C MET A 73 -3.46 -8.62 4.73
N LEU A 74 -2.28 -8.00 4.69
CA LEU A 74 -2.03 -6.80 3.89
C LEU A 74 -1.34 -7.14 2.59
N ARG A 75 -1.81 -6.53 1.50
CA ARG A 75 -1.21 -6.60 0.17
C ARG A 75 -1.08 -5.19 -0.38
N LEU A 76 0.10 -4.83 -0.85
CA LEU A 76 0.35 -3.53 -1.47
C LEU A 76 0.42 -3.70 -2.99
N PHE A 77 -0.25 -2.80 -3.71
CA PHE A 77 -0.09 -2.65 -5.15
C PHE A 77 0.93 -1.55 -5.41
N VAL A 78 1.96 -1.88 -6.16
CA VAL A 78 3.14 -1.03 -6.35
C VAL A 78 3.37 -0.83 -7.83
N LEU A 79 3.55 0.42 -8.23
CA LEU A 79 3.91 0.82 -9.59
C LEU A 79 5.40 0.50 -9.87
N PRO A 80 5.85 0.51 -11.15
CA PRO A 80 7.27 0.29 -11.47
C PRO A 80 8.21 1.31 -10.84
N THR A 81 7.69 2.52 -10.57
CA THR A 81 8.40 3.59 -9.86
C THR A 81 8.67 3.26 -8.38
N GLY A 82 8.04 2.20 -7.84
CA GLY A 82 8.13 1.83 -6.44
C GLY A 82 7.17 2.61 -5.52
N GLU A 83 6.26 3.39 -6.11
CA GLU A 83 5.17 4.08 -5.42
C GLU A 83 3.96 3.17 -5.20
N ILE A 84 3.21 3.42 -4.13
CA ILE A 84 1.99 2.67 -3.84
C ILE A 84 0.87 3.25 -4.68
N SER A 85 0.16 2.34 -5.34
CA SER A 85 -1.03 2.65 -6.11
C SER A 85 -2.26 2.53 -5.20
N LEU A 86 -3.08 3.58 -5.19
CA LEU A 86 -4.41 3.62 -4.61
C LEU A 86 -5.37 3.90 -5.78
N TYR A 87 -5.78 2.83 -6.48
CA TYR A 87 -6.75 2.87 -7.58
C TYR A 87 -8.07 2.25 -7.15
#